data_AF-D3MTZ3-F1
#
_entry.id   AF-D3MTZ3-F1
#
_cell.length_a   1.000
_cell.length_b   1.000
_cell.length_c   1.000
_cell.angle_alpha   90.00
_cell.angle_beta   90.00
_cell.angle_gamma   90.00
#
_symmetry.space_group_name_H-M   'P 1'
#
loop_
_entity.id
_entity.type
_entity.pdbx_description
1 polymer ?
#
loop_
_entity_poly.entity_id
_entity_poly.type
_entity_poly.pdbx_seq_one_letter_code
_entity_poly.pdbx_strand_id
1 'polypeptide(L)' 'MSGKINNDDKWEVTGETLGYMISRIQERYQESLSEGDDDFNNGRKLAFYEVLDMIKNDLEVRGYSLDDFK' A
#
# COMPACT_ATOMS: atom_id res chain seq x y z
N MET A 1 -8.20 26.47 -4.19
CA MET A 1 -6.89 26.58 -4.87
C MET A 1 -6.69 25.31 -5.65
N SER A 2 -6.77 25.37 -6.99
CA SER A 2 -6.46 24.22 -7.85
C SER A 2 -4.96 24.29 -8.15
N GLY A 3 -4.17 23.45 -7.48
CA GLY A 3 -2.76 23.31 -7.77
C GLY A 3 -2.62 22.66 -9.14
N LYS A 4 -2.07 23.40 -10.12
CA LYS A 4 -1.68 22.81 -11.39
C LYS A 4 -0.54 21.83 -11.11
N ILE A 5 -0.77 20.55 -11.35
CA ILE A 5 0.31 19.57 -11.42
C ILE A 5 1.08 19.89 -12.70
N ASN A 6 2.33 20.35 -12.56
CA ASN A 6 3.22 20.54 -13.70
C ASN A 6 3.62 19.15 -14.22
N ASN A 7 3.23 18.83 -15.45
CA ASN A 7 3.57 17.57 -16.13
C ASN A 7 5.05 17.47 -16.54
N ASP A 8 5.88 18.46 -16.20
CA ASP A 8 7.32 18.47 -16.47
C ASP A 8 8.11 17.67 -15.43
N ASP A 9 7.53 17.44 -14.24
CA ASP A 9 8.02 16.47 -13.26
C ASP A 9 7.39 15.10 -13.59
N LYS A 10 8.04 14.32 -14.47
CA LYS A 10 7.62 12.93 -14.68
C LYS A 10 7.72 12.20 -13.34
N TRP A 11 6.58 11.84 -12.78
CA TRP A 11 6.53 11.00 -11.60
C TRP A 11 7.06 9.61 -11.97
N GLU A 12 8.30 9.32 -11.58
CA GLU A 12 8.90 8.01 -11.75
C GLU A 12 8.60 7.15 -10.52
N VAL A 13 7.91 6.03 -10.72
CA VAL A 13 7.73 5.03 -9.68
C VAL A 13 8.98 4.16 -9.65
N THR A 14 9.87 4.44 -8.71
CA THR A 14 11.06 3.63 -8.44
C THR A 14 10.73 2.44 -7.53
N GLY A 15 11.64 1.46 -7.43
CA GLY A 15 11.52 0.39 -6.43
C GLY A 15 11.44 0.92 -4.99
N GLU A 16 12.17 1.99 -4.69
CA GLU A 16 12.08 2.71 -3.40
C GLU A 16 10.69 3.33 -3.19
N THR A 17 10.11 3.93 -4.23
CA THR A 17 8.76 4.50 -4.17
C THR A 17 7.72 3.40 -3.91
N LEU A 18 7.87 2.24 -4.56
CA LEU A 18 7.02 1.08 -4.33
C LEU A 18 7.18 0.54 -2.90
N GLY A 19 8.41 0.42 -2.39
CA GLY A 19 8.68 0.00 -1.02
C GLY A 19 8.10 0.94 0.04
N TYR A 20 8.18 2.26 -0.20
CA TYR A 20 7.51 3.24 0.65
C TYR A 20 5.99 3.07 0.67
N MET A 21 5.37 2.85 -0.51
CA MET A 21 3.93 2.60 -0.59
C MET A 21 3.52 1.32 0.16
N ILE A 22 4.25 0.22 -0.04
CA ILE A 22 4.00 -1.05 0.65
C ILE A 22 4.12 -0.87 2.17
N SER A 23 5.20 -0.23 2.63
CA SER A 23 5.42 0.06 4.05
C SER A 23 4.27 0.87 4.65
N ARG A 24 3.82 1.92 3.94
CA ARG A 24 2.71 2.76 4.40
C ARG A 24 1.39 1.99 4.51
N ILE A 25 1.12 1.08 3.57
CA ILE A 25 -0.07 0.22 3.62
C ILE A 25 0.02 -0.77 4.78
N GLN A 26 1.19 -1.37 5.02
CA GLN A 26 1.42 -2.28 6.14
C GLN A 26 1.24 -1.58 7.48
N GLU A 27 1.81 -0.39 7.67
CA GLU A 27 1.57 0.44 8.86
C GLU A 27 0.07 0.69 9.07
N ARG A 28 -0.62 1.06 7.99
CA ARG A 28 -2.05 1.38 8.05
C ARG A 28 -2.92 0.19 8.39
N TYR A 29 -2.54 -0.98 7.90
CA TYR A 29 -3.13 -2.26 8.30
C TYR A 29 -2.91 -2.52 9.79
N GLN A 30 -1.67 -2.42 10.29
CA GLN A 30 -1.36 -2.63 11.72
C GLN A 30 -2.13 -1.68 12.63
N GLU A 31 -2.19 -0.40 12.27
CA GLU A 31 -2.99 0.57 13.03
C GLU A 31 -4.48 0.21 13.01
N SER A 32 -5.03 -0.31 11.90
CA SER A 32 -6.43 -0.75 11.84
C SER A 32 -6.72 -1.98 12.72
N LEU A 33 -5.73 -2.84 12.97
CA LEU A 33 -5.90 -4.00 13.86
C LEU A 33 -6.05 -3.59 15.33
N SER A 34 -5.59 -2.38 15.69
CA SER A 34 -5.76 -1.83 17.05
C SER A 34 -7.14 -1.20 17.28
N GLU A 35 -7.94 -1.06 16.22
CA GLU A 35 -9.29 -0.48 16.28
C GLU A 35 -10.32 -1.54 16.71
N GLY A 36 -11.35 -1.09 17.43
CA GLY A 36 -12.42 -1.95 17.91
C GLY A 36 -13.19 -2.65 16.78
N ASP A 37 -13.96 -3.68 17.14
CA ASP A 37 -14.71 -4.45 16.16
C ASP A 37 -16.08 -3.83 15.93
N ASP A 38 -16.23 -3.18 14.77
CA ASP A 38 -17.50 -2.74 14.20
C ASP A 38 -17.45 -2.93 12.67
N ASP A 39 -18.60 -2.81 12.00
CA ASP A 39 -18.71 -3.06 10.55
C ASP A 39 -17.75 -2.16 9.73
N PHE A 40 -17.53 -0.93 10.17
CA PHE A 40 -16.66 0.02 9.49
C PHE A 40 -15.18 -0.36 9.66
N ASN A 41 -14.74 -0.61 10.90
CA ASN A 41 -13.36 -0.99 11.19
C ASN A 41 -13.03 -2.36 10.58
N ASN A 42 -13.96 -3.30 10.58
CA ASN A 42 -13.81 -4.60 9.92
C ASN A 42 -13.67 -4.45 8.40
N GLY A 43 -14.48 -3.59 7.78
CA GLY A 43 -14.33 -3.25 6.36
C GLY A 43 -12.97 -2.61 6.06
N ARG A 44 -12.48 -1.75 6.94
CA ARG A 44 -11.16 -1.12 6.80
C ARG A 44 -10.00 -2.12 6.95
N LYS A 45 -10.06 -3.04 7.91
CA LYS A 45 -9.08 -4.14 8.08
C LYS A 45 -9.03 -5.00 6.82
N LEU A 46 -10.20 -5.40 6.29
CA LEU A 46 -10.32 -6.17 5.06
C LEU A 46 -9.73 -5.43 3.87
N ALA A 47 -10.03 -4.13 3.70
CA ALA A 47 -9.53 -3.34 2.59
C ALA A 47 -7.99 -3.33 2.51
N PHE A 48 -7.30 -3.13 3.64
CA PHE A 48 -5.84 -3.17 3.64
C PHE A 48 -5.29 -4.58 3.40
N TYR A 49 -5.95 -5.61 3.93
CA TYR A 49 -5.58 -7.00 3.67
C TYR A 49 -5.64 -7.33 2.17
N GLU A 50 -6.75 -7.02 1.50
CA GLU A 50 -6.94 -7.29 0.07
C GLU A 50 -5.94 -6.55 -0.81
N VAL A 51 -5.60 -5.30 -0.46
CA VAL A 51 -4.56 -4.54 -1.18
C VAL A 51 -3.18 -5.18 -1.01
N LEU A 52 -2.81 -5.59 0.20
CA LEU A 52 -1.54 -6.26 0.44
C LEU A 52 -1.47 -7.62 -0.26
N ASP A 53 -2.57 -8.37 -0.29
CA ASP A 53 -2.64 -9.65 -1.00
C ASP A 53 -2.47 -9.47 -2.51
N MET A 54 -3.13 -8.47 -3.10
CA MET A 54 -2.98 -8.14 -4.52
C MET A 54 -1.53 -7.79 -4.89
N ILE A 55 -0.87 -6.95 -4.07
CA ILE A 55 0.52 -6.58 -4.29
C ILE A 55 1.42 -7.81 -4.16
N LYS A 56 1.21 -8.61 -3.11
CA LYS A 56 1.97 -9.84 -2.89
C LYS A 56 1.88 -10.79 -4.08
N ASN A 57 0.67 -11.03 -4.60
CA ASN A 57 0.45 -11.90 -5.74
C ASN A 57 1.14 -11.38 -7.01
N ASP A 58 1.10 -10.06 -7.28
CA ASP A 58 1.81 -9.48 -8.44
C ASP A 58 3.34 -9.59 -8.30
N LEU A 59 3.88 -9.37 -7.10
CA LEU A 59 5.31 -9.54 -6.83
C LEU A 59 5.76 -11.00 -7.00
N GLU A 60 4.99 -11.95 -6.46
CA GLU A 60 5.32 -13.39 -6.52
C GLU A 60 5.38 -13.89 -7.97
N VAL A 61 4.44 -13.47 -8.83
CA VAL A 61 4.45 -13.79 -10.27
C VAL A 61 5.70 -13.25 -10.97
N ARG A 62 6.29 -12.17 -10.46
CA ARG A 62 7.51 -11.54 -10.97
C ARG A 62 8.78 -12.07 -10.30
N GLY A 63 8.67 -13.02 -9.36
CA GLY A 63 9.80 -13.61 -8.64
C GLY A 63 10.32 -12.77 -7.47
N TYR A 64 9.50 -11.84 -6.96
CA TYR A 64 9.80 -11.02 -5.78
C TYR A 64 8.86 -11.37 -4.62
N SER A 65 9.23 -10.94 -3.43
CA SER A 65 8.43 -10.99 -2.21
C SER A 65 8.21 -9.58 -1.65
N LEU A 66 7.24 -9.41 -0.76
CA LEU A 66 7.06 -8.13 -0.05
C LEU A 66 8.30 -7.72 0.77
N ASP A 67 9.10 -8.69 1.21
CA ASP A 67 10.29 -8.45 2.02
C ASP A 67 11.46 -7.87 1.22
N ASP A 68 11.44 -8.00 -0.12
CA ASP A 68 12.44 -7.39 -1.01
C ASP A 68 12.30 -5.86 -1.09
N PHE A 69 11.23 -5.31 -0.54
CA PHE A 69 10.87 -3.89 -0.58
C PHE A 69 10.79 -3.25 0.83
N LYS A 70 11.37 -3.89 1.84
CA LYS A 70 11.48 -3.41 3.23
C LYS A 70 12.76 -2.62 3.49
#